data_AF-A0A0Q6X991-F1
#
_entry.id   AF-A0A0Q6X991-F1
#
_cell.length_a   1.000
_cell.length_b   1.000
_cell.length_c   1.000
_cell.angle_alpha   90.00
_cell.angle_beta   90.00
_cell.angle_gamma   90.00
#
_symmetry.space_group_name_H-M   'P 1'
#
loop_
_entity.id
_entity.type
_entity.pdbx_description
1 polymer ?
#
loop_
_entity_poly.entity_id
_entity_poly.type
_entity_poly.pdbx_seq_one_letter_code
_entity_poly.pdbx_strand_id
1 'polypeptide(L)'
;MMKTFAVSAAALTLCGCMTSAITRMDGDTYMVSKTSAGGGLVTAAGPTADVYEAANKFCDEKGQVVETVNLVAQNGVPFRAANARLQFRCRKPG
;
A
#
# COMPACT_ATOMS: atom_id res chain seq x y z
N MET A 1 29.29 42.19 11.80
CA MET A 1 28.49 41.74 12.97
C MET A 1 27.10 41.40 12.42
N MET A 2 26.80 40.20 11.92
CA MET A 2 26.78 38.85 12.50
C MET A 2 25.82 38.68 13.69
N LYS A 3 24.58 38.25 13.40
CA LYS A 3 23.80 37.17 14.04
C LYS A 3 22.29 37.40 13.83
N THR A 4 21.53 36.30 13.77
CA THR A 4 20.06 36.17 14.03
C THR A 4 19.01 36.16 12.90
N PHE A 5 19.31 35.83 11.64
CA PHE A 5 18.24 35.51 10.65
C PHE A 5 18.37 34.15 9.94
N ALA A 6 19.10 33.20 10.54
CA ALA A 6 19.40 31.89 9.93
C ALA A 6 18.66 30.70 10.58
N VAL A 7 17.55 30.92 11.32
CA VAL A 7 16.97 29.87 12.19
C VAL A 7 15.53 29.44 11.84
N SER A 8 14.85 30.04 10.85
CA SER A 8 13.43 29.72 10.58
C SER A 8 13.15 28.82 9.36
N ALA A 9 14.16 28.23 8.70
CA ALA A 9 13.96 27.46 7.46
C ALA A 9 14.16 25.93 7.59
N ALA A 10 14.26 25.38 8.81
CA ALA A 10 14.71 23.99 9.02
C ALA A 10 13.61 23.00 9.46
N ALA A 11 12.32 23.37 9.47
CA ALA A 11 11.30 22.61 10.22
C ALA A 11 10.19 21.89 9.43
N LEU A 12 10.17 21.86 8.09
CA LEU A 12 9.00 21.31 7.34
C LEU A 12 9.32 20.37 6.17
N THR A 13 10.17 19.35 6.38
CA THR A 13 10.31 18.25 5.39
C THR A 13 10.27 16.86 6.04
N LEU A 14 9.25 16.60 6.86
CA LEU A 14 8.84 15.23 7.20
C LEU A 14 7.82 14.75 6.16
N CYS A 15 8.26 14.52 4.92
CA CYS A 15 7.47 13.77 3.94
C CYS A 15 7.47 12.29 4.33
N GLY A 16 6.55 11.91 5.22
CA GLY A 16 6.31 10.52 5.57
C GLY A 16 5.68 9.77 4.39
N CYS A 17 6.49 9.12 3.55
CA CYS A 17 5.99 8.16 2.56
C CYS A 17 5.51 6.88 3.28
N MET A 18 4.33 6.91 3.91
CA MET A 18 3.60 5.68 4.26
C MET A 18 2.92 5.12 2.99
N THR A 19 3.69 4.79 1.96
CA THR A 19 3.16 3.92 0.91
C THR A 19 3.21 2.50 1.46
N SER A 20 2.11 1.76 1.33
CA SER A 20 2.09 0.36 1.74
C SER A 20 3.09 -0.39 0.88
N ALA A 21 4.23 -0.70 1.46
CA ALA A 21 5.36 -1.23 0.73
C ALA A 21 5.01 -2.60 0.17
N ILE A 22 5.21 -2.75 -1.14
CA ILE A 22 5.14 -4.06 -1.79
C ILE A 22 6.35 -4.84 -1.32
N THR A 23 6.10 -5.99 -0.72
CA THR A 23 7.14 -6.88 -0.19
C THR A 23 7.33 -8.03 -1.17
N ARG A 24 8.56 -8.27 -1.63
CA ARG A 24 8.85 -9.49 -2.40
C ARG A 24 8.79 -10.70 -1.47
N MET A 25 8.08 -11.73 -1.89
CA MET A 25 7.97 -13.01 -1.20
C MET A 25 9.00 -13.97 -1.80
N ASP A 26 8.62 -15.20 -2.13
CA ASP A 26 9.42 -16.17 -2.85
C ASP A 26 9.29 -16.04 -4.38
N GLY A 27 10.37 -16.32 -5.10
CA GLY A 27 10.40 -16.33 -6.57
C GLY A 27 9.97 -15.00 -7.19
N ASP A 28 8.94 -15.07 -8.04
CA ASP A 28 8.31 -13.94 -8.73
C ASP A 28 7.05 -13.41 -8.03
N THR A 29 6.80 -13.85 -6.79
CA THR A 29 5.63 -13.48 -5.99
C THR A 29 5.91 -12.25 -5.12
N TYR A 30 4.93 -11.36 -5.06
CA TYR A 30 4.93 -10.15 -4.25
C TYR A 30 3.69 -10.11 -3.36
N MET A 31 3.76 -9.36 -2.28
CA MET A 31 2.65 -9.16 -1.37
C MET A 31 2.47 -7.68 -1.04
N VAL A 32 1.22 -7.26 -0.97
CA VAL A 32 0.81 -5.96 -0.45
C VAL A 32 -0.36 -6.15 0.52
N SER A 33 -0.41 -5.34 1.57
CA SER A 33 -1.45 -5.40 2.59
C SER A 33 -1.92 -4.00 2.95
N LYS A 34 -3.23 -3.84 3.12
CA LYS A 34 -3.89 -2.59 3.49
C LYS A 34 -4.89 -2.84 4.60
N THR A 35 -4.94 -1.91 5.53
CA THR A 35 -5.93 -1.89 6.62
C THR A 35 -6.72 -0.60 6.49
N SER A 36 -8.03 -0.69 6.56
CA SER A 36 -8.94 0.45 6.48
C SER A 36 -8.73 1.39 7.66
N ALA A 37 -8.79 2.70 7.39
CA ALA A 37 -8.92 3.72 8.42
C ALA A 37 -10.38 3.86 8.92
N GLY A 38 -11.36 3.33 8.17
CA GLY A 38 -12.74 3.22 8.64
C GLY A 38 -12.80 2.19 9.75
N GLY A 39 -13.38 2.54 10.90
CA GLY A 39 -13.38 1.73 12.13
C GLY A 39 -14.02 0.33 12.00
N GLY A 40 -14.37 -0.27 13.13
CA GLY A 40 -14.72 -1.69 13.21
C GLY A 40 -15.98 -2.17 12.45
N LEU A 41 -16.73 -1.35 11.72
CA LEU A 41 -17.96 -1.80 11.03
C LEU A 41 -17.97 -1.34 9.57
N VAL A 42 -16.89 -1.60 8.84
CA VAL A 42 -16.75 -1.29 7.41
C VAL A 42 -16.40 -2.53 6.60
N THR A 43 -16.71 -2.53 5.31
CA THR A 43 -16.39 -3.66 4.42
C THR A 43 -14.92 -3.65 4.01
N ALA A 44 -14.41 -4.81 3.58
CA ALA A 44 -13.06 -4.94 3.03
C ALA A 44 -12.92 -4.42 1.59
N ALA A 45 -13.98 -3.85 0.99
CA ALA A 45 -13.97 -3.41 -0.40
C ALA A 45 -12.92 -2.33 -0.65
N GLY A 46 -12.84 -1.32 0.23
CA GLY A 46 -11.82 -0.27 0.15
C GLY A 46 -10.39 -0.81 0.21
N PRO A 47 -10.00 -1.52 1.29
CA PRO A 47 -8.68 -2.15 1.37
C PRO A 47 -8.36 -3.09 0.21
N THR A 48 -9.37 -3.79 -0.33
CA THR A 48 -9.21 -4.67 -1.50
C THR A 48 -8.87 -3.85 -2.76
N ALA A 49 -9.58 -2.75 -3.00
CA ALA A 49 -9.25 -1.84 -4.10
C ALA A 49 -7.83 -1.27 -3.93
N ASP A 50 -7.47 -0.84 -2.72
CA ASP A 50 -6.15 -0.26 -2.42
C ASP A 50 -4.98 -1.23 -2.69
N VAL A 51 -5.15 -2.52 -2.36
CA VAL A 51 -4.10 -3.53 -2.65
C VAL A 51 -3.97 -3.81 -4.14
N TYR A 52 -5.08 -3.81 -4.89
CA TYR A 52 -5.05 -3.97 -6.34
C TYR A 52 -4.48 -2.76 -7.06
N GLU A 53 -4.82 -1.54 -6.64
CA GLU A 53 -4.24 -0.32 -7.19
C GLU A 53 -2.71 -0.29 -7.01
N ALA A 54 -2.23 -0.65 -5.81
CA ALA A 54 -0.80 -0.74 -5.54
C ALA A 54 -0.12 -1.83 -6.40
N ALA A 55 -0.74 -3.00 -6.51
CA ALA A 55 -0.20 -4.10 -7.32
C ALA A 55 -0.16 -3.75 -8.81
N ASN A 56 -1.23 -3.15 -9.33
CA ASN A 56 -1.31 -2.71 -10.73
C ASN A 56 -0.22 -1.70 -11.03
N LYS A 57 -0.11 -0.63 -10.22
CA LYS A 57 0.95 0.37 -10.38
C LYS A 57 2.36 -0.26 -10.44
N PHE A 58 2.63 -1.24 -9.57
CA PHE A 58 3.92 -1.90 -9.52
C PHE A 58 4.22 -2.81 -10.72
N CYS A 59 3.21 -3.50 -11.26
CA CYS A 59 3.38 -4.28 -12.47
C CYS A 59 3.41 -3.40 -13.72
N ASP A 60 2.64 -2.31 -13.75
CA ASP A 60 2.60 -1.34 -14.84
C ASP A 60 3.95 -0.65 -15.03
N GLU A 61 4.65 -0.33 -13.93
CA GLU A 61 6.05 0.17 -13.96
C GLU A 61 7.03 -0.80 -14.65
N LYS A 62 6.63 -2.08 -14.82
CA LYS A 62 7.39 -3.13 -15.53
C LYS A 62 6.82 -3.46 -16.91
N GLY A 63 5.75 -2.78 -17.35
CA GLY A 63 5.01 -3.12 -18.57
C GLY A 63 4.31 -4.48 -18.47
N GLN A 64 3.87 -4.86 -17.27
CA GLN A 64 3.27 -6.14 -16.96
C GLN A 64 1.90 -5.94 -16.29
N VAL A 65 1.06 -6.97 -16.28
CA VAL A 65 -0.23 -7.00 -15.60
C VAL A 65 -0.19 -7.85 -14.34
N VAL A 66 -1.07 -7.56 -13.39
CA VAL A 66 -1.22 -8.31 -12.14
C VAL A 66 -1.87 -9.68 -12.40
N GLU A 67 -1.19 -10.74 -12.00
CA GLU A 67 -1.75 -12.08 -11.81
C GLU A 67 -2.00 -12.29 -10.32
N THR A 68 -3.26 -12.48 -9.92
CA THR A 68 -3.61 -12.74 -8.51
C THR A 68 -3.20 -14.15 -8.13
N VAL A 69 -2.33 -14.28 -7.13
CA VAL A 69 -1.96 -15.58 -6.54
C VAL A 69 -2.89 -15.92 -5.38
N ASN A 70 -3.11 -14.97 -4.48
CA ASN A 70 -4.01 -15.14 -3.34
C ASN A 70 -4.54 -13.79 -2.85
N LEU A 71 -5.83 -13.73 -2.50
CA LEU A 71 -6.46 -12.55 -1.91
C LEU A 71 -7.15 -12.95 -0.61
N VAL A 72 -6.74 -12.33 0.49
CA VAL A 72 -7.40 -12.44 1.79
C VAL A 72 -8.00 -11.10 2.16
N ALA A 73 -9.32 -11.01 2.18
CA ALA A 73 -10.06 -9.82 2.56
C ALA A 73 -10.93 -10.12 3.79
N GLN A 74 -10.88 -9.24 4.79
CA GLN A 74 -11.64 -9.38 6.02
C GLN A 74 -12.37 -8.08 6.31
N ASN A 75 -13.70 -8.18 6.48
CA ASN A 75 -14.50 -7.05 6.90
C ASN A 75 -14.09 -6.61 8.32
N GLY A 76 -14.36 -5.33 8.61
CA GLY A 76 -14.26 -4.82 9.95
C GLY A 76 -15.31 -5.48 10.84
N VAL A 77 -14.89 -5.80 12.05
CA VAL A 77 -15.78 -6.16 13.16
C VAL A 77 -15.42 -5.28 14.36
N PRO A 78 -16.27 -5.17 15.41
CA PRO A 78 -15.90 -4.44 16.60
C PRO A 78 -14.48 -4.84 17.06
N PHE A 79 -13.63 -3.83 17.32
CA PHE A 79 -12.21 -3.99 17.69
C PHE A 79 -11.25 -4.55 16.62
N ARG A 80 -11.68 -4.75 15.36
CA ARG A 80 -10.81 -5.07 14.22
C ARG A 80 -11.19 -4.25 12.99
N ALA A 81 -10.26 -3.46 12.46
CA ALA A 81 -10.46 -2.76 11.19
C ALA A 81 -10.49 -3.74 10.00
N ALA A 82 -11.26 -3.38 8.97
CA ALA A 82 -11.26 -4.13 7.72
C ALA A 82 -9.85 -4.14 7.12
N ASN A 83 -9.44 -5.23 6.49
CA ASN A 83 -8.13 -5.34 5.86
C ASN A 83 -8.17 -6.25 4.64
N ALA A 84 -7.21 -6.05 3.75
CA ALA A 84 -6.96 -6.92 2.62
C ALA A 84 -5.46 -7.19 2.47
N ARG A 85 -5.13 -8.40 2.02
CA ARG A 85 -3.78 -8.82 1.65
C ARG A 85 -3.84 -9.49 0.31
N LEU A 86 -3.04 -9.01 -0.64
CA LEU A 86 -2.93 -9.55 -1.98
C LEU A 86 -1.52 -10.09 -2.16
N GLN A 87 -1.43 -11.37 -2.50
CA GLN A 87 -0.24 -11.97 -3.11
C GLN A 87 -0.45 -12.03 -4.61
N PHE A 88 0.55 -11.60 -5.37
CA PHE A 88 0.44 -11.46 -6.81
C PHE A 88 1.78 -11.65 -7.51
N ARG A 89 1.70 -11.87 -8.82
CA ARG A 89 2.85 -11.88 -9.74
C ARG A 89 2.62 -10.83 -10.82
N CYS A 90 3.70 -10.39 -11.45
CA CYS A 90 3.62 -9.56 -12.65
C CYS A 90 3.86 -10.43 -13.88
N ARG A 91 2.90 -10.44 -14.81
CA ARG A 91 2.97 -11.22 -16.05
C ARG A 91 2.89 -10.33 -17.27
N LYS A 92 3.42 -10.81 -18.39
CA LYS A 92 3.23 -10.09 -19.66
C LYS A 92 1.72 -10.02 -19.97
N PRO A 93 1.23 -8.89 -20.49
CA PRO A 93 -0.12 -8.84 -21.06
C PRO A 93 -0.22 -9.93 -22.14
N GLY A 94 -1.32 -10.69 -22.11
CA GLY A 94 -1.59 -11.75 -23.09
C GLY A 94 -2.00 -11.20 -24.45
#